data_AF-A0A3S1D406-F1
#
_entry.id   AF-A0A3S1D406-F1
#
_cell.length_a   1.000
_cell.length_b   1.000
_cell.length_c   1.000
_cell.angle_alpha   90.00
_cell.angle_beta   90.00
_cell.angle_gamma   90.00
#
_symmetry.space_group_name_H-M   'P 1'
#
loop_
_entity.id
_entity.type
_entity.pdbx_description
1 polymer ?
#
loop_
_entity_poly.entity_id
_entity_poly.type
_entity_poly.pdbx_seq_one_letter_code
_entity_poly.pdbx_strand_id
1 'polypeptide(L)'
;MNYRNGKDVLPPRLLKELQHYIQGELVYVPKLESKRAPWGEVSGSRKLIARRNEEIFKSYCGGLSATELASAYHLSIDSIRKIITKMRSAARHSEQKQAVNGGFSSAGTLNSSYRS
;
A
#
# COMPACT_ATOMS: atom_id res chain seq x y z
N MET A 1 10.98 17.23 -7.84
CA MET A 1 9.51 17.27 -8.02
C MET A 1 9.22 18.28 -9.12
N ASN A 2 8.48 17.88 -10.16
CA ASN A 2 8.17 18.77 -11.28
C ASN A 2 6.89 19.54 -10.93
N TYR A 3 7.04 20.74 -10.35
CA TYR A 3 5.91 21.59 -10.02
C TYR A 3 5.45 22.35 -11.26
N ARG A 4 4.14 22.42 -11.46
CA ARG A 4 3.54 23.23 -12.53
C ARG A 4 2.87 24.44 -11.90
N ASN A 5 3.07 25.62 -12.49
CA ASN A 5 2.43 26.83 -12.02
C ASN A 5 0.92 26.74 -12.26
N GLY A 6 0.12 27.04 -11.24
CA GLY A 6 -1.34 27.05 -11.33
C GLY A 6 -1.88 27.94 -12.46
N LYS A 7 -1.19 29.05 -12.77
CA LYS A 7 -1.52 29.95 -13.89
C LYS A 7 -1.42 29.28 -15.25
N ASP A 8 -0.55 28.28 -15.39
CA ASP A 8 -0.31 27.61 -16.67
C ASP A 8 -1.25 26.41 -16.88
N VAL A 9 -1.88 25.91 -15.81
CA VAL A 9 -2.66 24.65 -15.85
C VAL A 9 -4.14 24.83 -15.49
N LEU A 10 -4.52 25.89 -14.78
CA LEU A 10 -5.90 26.11 -14.35
C LEU A 10 -6.62 27.13 -15.25
N PRO A 11 -7.90 26.91 -15.57
CA PRO A 11 -8.71 27.92 -16.22
C PRO A 11 -8.77 29.22 -15.39
N PRO A 12 -8.78 30.42 -16.01
CA PRO A 12 -8.75 31.69 -15.30
C PRO A 12 -9.88 31.86 -14.27
N ARG A 13 -11.08 31.34 -14.58
CA ARG A 13 -12.24 31.39 -13.66
C ARG A 13 -11.98 30.59 -12.38
N LEU A 14 -11.46 29.37 -12.52
CA LEU A 14 -11.14 28.49 -11.39
C LEU A 14 -9.97 29.03 -10.56
N LEU A 15 -8.94 29.56 -11.22
CA LEU A 15 -7.82 30.19 -10.52
C LEU A 15 -8.28 31.38 -9.69
N LYS A 16 -9.16 32.23 -10.25
CA LYS A 16 -9.73 33.37 -9.52
C LYS A 16 -10.55 32.92 -8.32
N GLU A 17 -11.36 31.87 -8.46
CA GLU A 17 -12.13 31.30 -7.35
C GLU A 17 -11.20 30.76 -6.25
N LEU A 18 -10.20 29.95 -6.61
CA LEU A 18 -9.22 29.39 -5.68
C LEU A 18 -8.49 30.48 -4.88
N GLN A 19 -8.15 31.60 -5.53
CA GLN A 19 -7.53 32.76 -4.89
C GLN A 19 -8.41 33.44 -3.83
N HIS A 20 -9.73 33.23 -3.82
CA HIS A 20 -10.57 33.71 -2.71
C HIS A 20 -10.34 32.90 -1.43
N TYR A 21 -9.92 31.64 -1.56
CA TYR A 21 -9.71 30.73 -0.42
C TYR A 21 -8.25 30.68 0.02
N ILE A 22 -7.31 30.76 -0.93
CA ILE A 22 -5.89 30.51 -0.69
C ILE A 22 -5.03 31.27 -1.71
N GLN A 23 -4.03 32.02 -1.24
CA GLN A 23 -3.10 32.78 -2.08
C GLN A 23 -1.66 32.59 -1.61
N GLY A 24 -0.72 32.43 -2.55
CA GLY A 24 0.72 32.33 -2.23
C GLY A 24 1.18 31.00 -1.62
N GLU A 25 0.27 30.04 -1.46
CA GLU A 25 0.54 28.75 -0.83
C GLU A 25 0.52 27.57 -1.83
N LEU A 26 1.19 26.48 -1.45
CA LEU A 26 1.28 25.26 -2.25
C LEU A 26 0.08 24.35 -1.96
N VAL A 27 -0.78 24.14 -2.96
CA VAL A 27 -1.94 23.25 -2.87
C VAL A 27 -1.66 21.91 -3.53
N TYR A 28 -1.90 20.81 -2.80
CA TYR A 28 -1.91 19.47 -3.38
C TYR A 28 -3.28 19.16 -3.97
N VAL A 29 -3.31 18.88 -5.28
CA VAL A 29 -4.53 18.40 -5.96
C VAL A 29 -4.48 16.87 -6.02
N PRO A 30 -5.35 16.15 -5.28
CA PRO A 30 -5.39 14.69 -5.33
C PRO A 30 -5.82 14.20 -6.72
N LYS A 31 -5.31 13.03 -7.12
CA LYS A 31 -5.78 12.34 -8.33
C LYS A 31 -7.24 11.91 -8.17
N LEU A 32 -8.05 12.02 -9.24
CA LEU A 32 -9.41 11.48 -9.28
C LEU A 32 -9.42 9.99 -8.94
N GLU A 33 -10.38 9.57 -8.12
CA GLU A 33 -10.40 8.29 -7.42
C GLU A 33 -10.52 7.05 -8.32
N SER A 34 -10.89 7.20 -9.60
CA SER A 34 -11.13 6.07 -10.51
C SER A 34 -9.87 5.30 -10.94
N LYS A 35 -8.68 5.84 -10.70
CA LYS A 35 -7.39 5.16 -10.95
C LYS A 35 -6.37 5.46 -9.85
N ARG A 36 -6.81 5.34 -8.60
CA ARG A 36 -5.90 5.45 -7.46
C ARG A 36 -4.97 4.23 -7.48
N ALA A 37 -3.80 4.36 -8.11
CA ALA A 37 -2.65 3.58 -7.70
C ALA A 37 -2.29 4.10 -6.29
N PRO A 38 -2.53 3.34 -5.21
CA PRO A 38 -2.08 3.72 -3.87
C PRO A 38 -0.63 4.22 -3.89
N TRP A 39 -0.37 5.24 -3.09
CA TRP A 39 0.90 5.93 -3.04
C TRP A 39 2.09 4.95 -2.99
N GLY A 40 3.08 5.18 -3.87
CA GLY A 40 4.26 4.31 -4.03
C GLY A 40 4.12 3.15 -5.03
N GLU A 41 2.94 2.90 -5.62
CA GLU A 41 2.75 1.85 -6.63
C GLU A 41 3.26 2.27 -8.02
N VAL A 42 3.07 3.55 -8.41
CA VAL A 42 3.58 4.08 -9.69
C VAL A 42 5.11 4.19 -9.72
N SER A 43 5.75 4.37 -8.56
CA SER A 43 7.21 4.52 -8.44
C SER A 43 7.94 3.21 -8.14
N GLY A 44 7.23 2.08 -8.02
CA GLY A 44 7.81 0.78 -7.61
C GLY A 44 8.29 0.71 -6.15
N SER A 45 8.40 1.85 -5.47
CA SER A 45 8.89 1.97 -4.10
C SER A 45 8.07 1.17 -3.10
N ARG A 46 6.75 1.04 -3.30
CA ARG A 46 5.89 0.25 -2.42
C ARG A 46 6.25 -1.24 -2.46
N LYS A 47 6.55 -1.78 -3.65
CA LYS A 47 6.97 -3.19 -3.80
C LYS A 47 8.35 -3.42 -3.19
N LEU A 48 9.29 -2.49 -3.41
CA LEU A 48 10.63 -2.56 -2.83
C LEU A 48 10.59 -2.52 -1.29
N ILE A 49 9.81 -1.60 -0.72
CA ILE A 49 9.63 -1.48 0.73
C ILE A 49 8.95 -2.74 1.29
N ALA A 50 7.94 -3.28 0.60
CA ALA A 50 7.26 -4.50 1.02
C ALA A 50 8.24 -5.70 1.04
N ARG A 51 9.01 -5.88 -0.03
CA ARG A 51 10.04 -6.93 -0.12
C ARG A 51 11.08 -6.81 0.99
N ARG A 52 11.63 -5.61 1.19
CA ARG A 52 12.60 -5.33 2.27
C ARG A 52 11.99 -5.68 3.64
N ASN A 53 10.75 -5.29 3.90
CA ASN A 53 10.10 -5.56 5.17
C ASN A 53 9.86 -7.06 5.40
N GLU A 54 9.58 -7.82 4.34
CA GLU A 54 9.47 -9.27 4.38
C GLU A 54 10.82 -9.94 4.68
N GLU A 55 11.89 -9.48 4.03
CA GLU A 55 13.27 -9.93 4.30
C GLU A 55 13.67 -9.64 5.76
N ILE A 56 13.41 -8.43 6.27
CA ILE A 56 13.64 -8.07 7.68
C ILE A 56 12.90 -9.02 8.63
N PHE A 57 11.64 -9.35 8.33
CA PHE A 57 10.85 -10.23 9.18
C PHE A 57 11.34 -11.69 9.14
N LYS A 58 11.73 -12.19 7.96
CA LYS A 58 12.35 -13.51 7.80
C LYS A 58 13.66 -13.62 8.58
N SER A 59 14.52 -12.62 8.47
CA SER A 59 15.77 -12.53 9.24
C SER A 59 15.50 -12.49 10.75
N TYR A 60 14.49 -11.76 11.20
CA TYR A 60 14.07 -11.75 12.61
C TYR A 60 13.57 -13.11 13.09
N CYS A 61 12.75 -13.81 12.28
CA CYS A 61 12.32 -15.19 12.57
C CYS A 61 13.49 -16.18 12.59
N GLY A 62 14.57 -15.89 11.86
CA GLY A 62 15.83 -16.63 11.88
C GLY A 62 16.72 -16.37 13.10
N GLY A 63 16.28 -15.54 14.06
CA GLY A 63 16.96 -15.31 15.33
C GLY A 63 17.74 -14.00 15.44
N LEU A 64 17.77 -13.17 14.38
CA LEU A 64 18.45 -11.86 14.44
C LEU A 64 17.68 -10.89 15.34
N SER A 65 18.42 -10.16 16.18
CA SER A 65 17.86 -9.16 17.08
C SER A 65 17.44 -7.89 16.34
N ALA A 66 16.53 -7.11 16.94
CA ALA A 66 16.09 -5.83 16.37
C ALA A 66 17.25 -4.82 16.24
N THR A 67 18.27 -4.91 17.10
CA THR A 67 19.48 -4.09 17.06
C THR A 67 20.38 -4.45 15.88
N GLU A 68 20.58 -5.73 15.59
CA GLU A 68 21.39 -6.17 14.43
C GLU A 68 20.70 -5.79 13.11
N LEU A 69 19.38 -5.95 13.04
CA LEU A 69 18.58 -5.54 11.87
C LEU A 69 18.58 -4.03 11.67
N ALA A 70 18.56 -3.25 12.75
CA ALA A 70 18.65 -1.79 12.66
C ALA A 70 19.96 -1.35 12.00
N SER A 71 21.08 -1.96 12.39
CA SER A 71 22.39 -1.72 11.79
C SER A 71 22.45 -2.21 10.34
N ALA A 72 21.99 -3.44 10.05
CA ALA A 72 22.09 -4.05 8.72
C ALA A 72 21.25 -3.34 7.65
N TYR A 73 20.12 -2.75 8.03
CA TYR A 73 19.21 -2.07 7.10
C TYR A 73 19.27 -0.54 7.20
N HIS A 74 20.17 0.01 8.02
CA HIS A 74 20.30 1.44 8.29
C HIS A 74 18.98 2.10 8.70
N LEU A 75 18.24 1.44 9.60
CA LEU A 75 16.96 1.90 10.13
C LEU A 75 17.05 2.09 11.64
N SER A 76 16.19 2.95 12.18
CA SER A 76 16.05 3.04 13.63
C SER A 76 15.45 1.75 14.21
N ILE A 77 15.81 1.42 15.44
CA ILE A 77 15.27 0.27 16.19
C ILE A 77 13.74 0.33 16.25
N ASP A 78 13.15 1.51 16.43
CA ASP A 78 11.69 1.68 16.45
C ASP A 78 11.05 1.39 15.10
N SER A 79 11.72 1.71 14.00
CA SER A 79 11.24 1.37 12.65
C SER A 79 11.25 -0.15 12.45
N ILE A 80 12.31 -0.83 12.86
CA ILE A 80 12.42 -2.29 12.82
C ILE A 80 11.30 -2.94 13.65
N ARG A 81 11.09 -2.49 14.90
CA ARG A 81 10.01 -2.98 15.76
C ARG A 81 8.63 -2.80 15.11
N LYS A 82 8.37 -1.61 14.54
CA LYS A 82 7.11 -1.34 13.81
C LYS A 82 6.93 -2.27 12.61
N ILE A 83 8.00 -2.54 11.86
CA ILE A 83 7.97 -3.47 10.72
C ILE A 83 7.63 -4.88 11.22
N ILE A 84 8.33 -5.39 12.24
CA ILE A 84 8.09 -6.72 12.81
C ILE A 84 6.63 -6.88 13.28
N THR A 85 6.11 -5.90 14.03
CA THR A 85 4.73 -5.93 14.52
C THR A 85 3.71 -5.96 13.38
N LYS A 86 3.90 -5.13 12.34
CA LYS A 86 3.02 -5.11 11.17
C LYS A 86 3.08 -6.39 10.34
N MET A 87 4.27 -6.99 10.19
CA MET A 87 4.42 -8.25 9.46
C MET A 87 3.79 -9.42 10.23
N ARG A 88 3.89 -9.41 11.57
CA ARG A 88 3.24 -10.41 12.43
C ARG A 88 1.72 -10.38 12.34
N SER A 89 1.10 -9.19 12.30
CA SER A 89 -0.35 -9.10 12.12
C SER A 89 -0.78 -9.55 10.73
N ALA A 90 -0.02 -9.20 9.68
CA ALA A 90 -0.28 -9.64 8.32
C ALA A 90 -0.21 -11.18 8.15
N ALA A 91 0.77 -11.84 8.80
CA ALA A 91 0.90 -13.29 8.78
C ALA A 91 -0.33 -14.00 9.39
N ARG A 92 -0.82 -13.53 10.55
CA ARG A 92 -2.03 -14.08 11.20
C ARG A 92 -3.28 -13.96 10.33
N HIS A 93 -3.41 -12.87 9.57
CA HIS A 93 -4.53 -12.70 8.64
C HIS A 93 -4.46 -13.63 7.41
N SER A 94 -3.27 -14.05 7.00
CA SER A 94 -3.11 -15.02 5.90
C SER A 94 -3.51 -16.44 6.30
N GLU A 95 -3.25 -16.83 7.54
CA GLU A 95 -3.66 -18.12 8.13
C GLU A 95 -5.18 -18.21 8.28
N GLN A 96 -5.84 -17.13 8.75
CA GLN A 96 -7.29 -17.09 8.89
C GLN A 96 -8.05 -17.18 7.54
N LYS A 97 -7.47 -16.66 6.45
CA LYS A 97 -8.06 -16.75 5.10
C LYS A 97 -7.91 -18.13 4.46
N GLN A 98 -6.89 -18.91 4.82
CA GLN A 98 -6.73 -20.28 4.32
C GLN A 98 -7.71 -21.24 5.02
N ALA A 99 -8.03 -21.02 6.29
CA ALA A 99 -9.00 -21.84 7.03
C ALA A 99 -10.45 -21.72 6.50
N VAL A 100 -10.82 -20.60 5.87
CA VAL A 100 -12.17 -20.39 5.34
C VAL A 100 -12.39 -21.03 3.96
N ASN A 101 -11.33 -21.23 3.16
CA ASN A 101 -11.43 -21.81 1.82
C ASN A 101 -11.31 -23.34 1.78
N GLY A 102 -11.03 -24.01 2.91
CA GLY A 102 -10.91 -25.47 3.01
C GLY A 102 -12.23 -26.21 3.27
N GLY A 103 -13.37 -25.50 3.35
CA GLY A 103 -14.65 -26.05 3.80
C GLY A 103 -15.78 -25.89 2.79
N PHE A 104 -15.60 -26.32 1.54
CA PHE A 104 -16.72 -26.62 0.64
C PHE A 104 -16.32 -27.72 -0.35
N SER A 105 -16.41 -28.96 0.11
CA SER A 105 -16.35 -30.15 -0.74
C SER A 105 -17.41 -31.14 -0.26
N SER A 106 -18.60 -31.08 -0.85
CA SER A 106 -19.43 -32.23 -1.27
C SER A 106 -20.86 -31.79 -1.67
N ALA A 107 -21.49 -32.61 -2.52
CA ALA A 107 -22.77 -32.46 -3.23
C ALA A 107 -22.66 -31.58 -4.50
N GLY A 108 -22.56 -32.10 -5.72
CA GLY A 108 -23.15 -33.33 -6.26
C GLY A 108 -24.63 -33.10 -6.55
N THR A 109 -24.98 -32.74 -7.80
CA THR A 109 -25.96 -33.42 -8.69
C THR A 109 -26.10 -32.61 -10.00
N LEU A 110 -26.13 -33.36 -11.11
CA LEU A 110 -26.32 -32.94 -12.49
C LEU A 110 -27.66 -32.23 -12.75
N ASN A 111 -27.66 -31.26 -13.67
CA ASN A 111 -28.67 -31.13 -14.74
C ASN A 111 -28.14 -30.12 -15.76
N SER A 112 -27.55 -30.55 -16.88
CA SER A 112 -28.20 -31.01 -18.11
C SER A 112 -29.26 -30.04 -18.66
N SER A 113 -28.94 -29.54 -19.86
CA SER A 113 -29.84 -29.08 -20.93
C SER A 113 -30.78 -27.91 -20.62
N TYR A 114 -30.57 -26.77 -21.27
CA TYR A 114 -31.47 -26.27 -22.32
C TYR A 114 -30.76 -25.20 -23.15
N ARG A 115 -30.49 -25.56 -24.41
CA ARG A 115 -30.12 -24.67 -25.51
C ARG A 115 -31.27 -24.76 -26.50
N SER A 116 -32.07 -23.70 -26.61
CA SER A 116 -32.77 -23.22 -27.81
C SER A 116 -33.43 -21.89 -27.46
#